data_AF-A0A847GAC1-F1
#
_entry.id   AF-A0A847GAC1-F1
#
_cell.length_a   1.000
_cell.length_b   1.000
_cell.length_c   1.000
_cell.angle_alpha   90.00
_cell.angle_beta   90.00
_cell.angle_gamma   90.00
#
_symmetry.space_group_name_H-M   'P 1'
#
loop_
_entity.id
_entity.type
_entity.pdbx_description
1 polymer ?
#
loop_
_entity_poly.entity_id
_entity_poly.type
_entity_poly.pdbx_seq_one_letter_code
_entity_poly.pdbx_strand_id
1 'polypeptide(L)'
;MRYRIGVDIGGTFTDCVVISDNGVINTFKELSTPEDQSIGLYNVIRKAAAFFGLGLADFLRGADLFVHGTTVATNTLLTGTGAKTGLILTKGFRDTLEMRRAHKDNIWDLFLYTPPPLVPRYLRRGVTERLDYLGREVIPLNEQEVADICADFKKEGVKAVTICTLFSYLNDSHEKRIRQIVEREMPDAFVSHSSEVLPQIREYERQSTTVANAYVGPKLTLYLKNLERKLKSDGLEKAFYVVASNGGMMTADTAIRHASATLLSGPAAGATGAVFFANLTGIRNLILMDMGGTSFDVSLINDGDITLSTEGEIAGYRVAKPMIDIHTIGAGGGSVAWIDQWGMLNVGPESAYSNPGPVCYDRGGEKIAVTDANLLLGYLNKDFFLGGEMKINYDKCRRLMQEKIADRMGLSIEEAACGVFKIVNQNMADATKVV
;
A
#
# COMPACT_ATOMS: atom_id res chain seq x y z
N MET A 1 10.28 -10.41 30.55
CA MET A 1 10.01 -11.23 29.36
C MET A 1 10.35 -10.38 28.16
N ARG A 2 11.08 -10.92 27.19
CA ARG A 2 11.31 -10.23 25.93
C ARG A 2 10.32 -10.73 24.89
N TYR A 3 9.94 -9.81 24.00
CA TYR A 3 8.95 -10.05 22.97
C TYR A 3 9.46 -9.55 21.62
N ARG A 4 9.04 -10.21 20.55
CA ARG A 4 9.09 -9.68 19.18
C ARG A 4 7.67 -9.41 18.74
N ILE A 5 7.41 -8.19 18.28
CA ILE A 5 6.07 -7.72 17.92
C ILE A 5 6.07 -7.41 16.43
N GLY A 6 5.15 -8.04 15.69
CA GLY A 6 4.83 -7.70 14.31
C GLY A 6 3.41 -7.14 14.24
N VAL A 7 3.22 -5.99 13.61
CA VAL A 7 1.89 -5.40 13.40
C VAL A 7 1.69 -5.09 11.93
N ASP A 8 0.61 -5.61 11.35
CA ASP A 8 0.18 -5.27 9.99
C ASP A 8 -1.16 -4.54 10.01
N ILE A 9 -1.24 -3.43 9.29
CA ILE A 9 -2.46 -2.63 9.16
C ILE A 9 -3.08 -2.88 7.80
N GLY A 10 -4.07 -3.76 7.77
CA GLY A 10 -4.93 -3.99 6.62
C GLY A 10 -6.05 -2.95 6.49
N GLY A 11 -6.79 -3.04 5.38
CA GLY A 11 -7.94 -2.17 5.10
C GLY A 11 -9.12 -2.38 6.05
N THR A 12 -9.30 -3.60 6.59
CA THR A 12 -10.43 -3.94 7.46
C THR A 12 -10.01 -4.17 8.90
N PHE A 13 -8.92 -4.92 9.12
CA PHE A 13 -8.41 -5.27 10.44
C PHE A 13 -6.93 -4.92 10.56
N THR A 14 -6.53 -4.63 11.78
CA THR A 14 -5.15 -4.51 12.20
C THR A 14 -4.79 -5.77 12.99
N ASP A 15 -3.75 -6.46 12.53
CA ASP A 15 -3.29 -7.72 13.06
C ASP A 15 -1.98 -7.52 13.83
N CYS A 16 -1.85 -8.16 14.98
CA CYS A 16 -0.65 -8.12 15.81
C CYS A 16 -0.23 -9.53 16.19
N VAL A 17 1.04 -9.83 15.98
CA VAL A 17 1.67 -11.09 16.35
C VAL A 17 2.73 -10.80 17.39
N VAL A 18 2.66 -11.50 18.52
CA VAL A 18 3.63 -11.42 19.60
C VAL A 18 4.30 -12.77 19.76
N ILE A 19 5.62 -12.80 19.52
CA ILE A 19 6.45 -13.98 19.77
C ILE A 19 7.22 -13.75 21.05
N SER A 20 6.97 -14.60 22.03
CA SER A 20 7.65 -14.58 23.33
C SER A 20 8.97 -15.39 23.28
N ASP A 21 9.84 -15.19 24.27
CA ASP A 21 11.17 -15.82 24.33
C ASP A 21 11.17 -17.35 24.25
N ASN A 22 10.12 -17.99 24.74
CA ASN A 22 9.94 -19.45 24.67
C ASN A 22 9.41 -19.93 23.31
N GLY A 23 9.25 -19.02 22.33
CA GLY A 23 8.75 -19.34 20.99
C GLY A 23 7.23 -19.39 20.88
N VAL A 24 6.47 -19.11 21.94
CA VAL A 24 4.99 -19.09 21.86
C VAL A 24 4.53 -17.87 21.08
N ILE A 25 3.70 -18.13 20.07
CA ILE A 25 3.08 -17.15 19.18
C ILE A 25 1.68 -16.84 19.69
N ASN A 26 1.40 -15.57 19.92
CA ASN A 26 0.06 -15.08 20.24
C ASN A 26 -0.38 -14.09 19.17
N THR A 27 -1.60 -14.22 18.70
CA THR A 27 -2.16 -13.38 17.63
C THR A 27 -3.34 -12.58 18.17
N PHE A 28 -3.40 -11.31 17.81
CA PHE A 28 -4.43 -10.37 18.21
C PHE A 28 -4.96 -9.66 16.97
N LYS A 29 -6.27 -9.42 16.95
CA LYS A 29 -6.95 -8.78 15.83
C LYS A 29 -7.86 -7.68 16.37
N GLU A 30 -7.87 -6.56 15.68
CA GLU A 30 -8.65 -5.38 16.00
C GLU A 30 -9.16 -4.71 14.73
N LEU A 31 -10.24 -3.94 14.80
CA LEU A 31 -10.74 -3.19 13.64
C LEU A 31 -9.77 -2.07 13.24
N SER A 32 -9.48 -1.98 11.95
CA SER A 32 -8.74 -0.84 11.39
C SER A 32 -9.58 0.43 11.49
N THR A 33 -8.91 1.54 11.78
CA THR A 33 -9.52 2.88 11.82
C THR A 33 -9.01 3.68 10.63
N PRO A 34 -9.75 3.78 9.51
CA PRO A 34 -9.25 4.40 8.28
C PRO A 34 -8.88 5.88 8.43
N GLU A 35 -9.62 6.60 9.27
CA GLU A 35 -9.39 8.03 9.58
C GLU A 35 -8.04 8.26 10.27
N ASP A 36 -7.63 7.34 11.15
CA ASP A 36 -6.32 7.34 11.80
C ASP A 36 -5.91 5.90 12.13
N GLN A 37 -5.07 5.34 11.26
CA GLN A 37 -4.56 3.98 11.39
C GLN A 37 -3.76 3.75 12.68
N SER A 38 -3.22 4.81 13.29
CA SER A 38 -2.52 4.73 14.57
C SER A 38 -3.45 4.26 15.68
N ILE A 39 -4.75 4.59 15.63
CA ILE A 39 -5.71 4.17 16.65
C ILE A 39 -5.87 2.65 16.65
N GLY A 40 -6.09 2.05 15.47
CA GLY A 40 -6.21 0.58 15.33
C GLY A 40 -4.96 -0.15 15.81
N LEU A 41 -3.78 0.35 15.45
CA LEU A 41 -2.49 -0.17 15.92
C LEU A 41 -2.36 -0.11 17.44
N TYR A 42 -2.72 1.00 18.08
CA TYR A 42 -2.63 1.10 19.54
C TYR A 42 -3.65 0.24 20.25
N ASN A 43 -4.85 0.10 19.69
CA ASN A 43 -5.89 -0.76 20.27
C ASN A 43 -5.43 -2.23 20.27
N VAL A 44 -4.86 -2.72 19.16
CA VAL A 44 -4.37 -4.10 19.10
C VAL A 44 -3.16 -4.34 20.02
N ILE A 45 -2.26 -3.35 20.18
CA ILE A 45 -1.13 -3.47 21.11
C ILE A 45 -1.62 -3.45 22.56
N ARG A 46 -2.60 -2.61 22.91
CA ARG A 46 -3.21 -2.59 24.25
C ARG A 46 -3.89 -3.92 24.56
N LYS A 47 -4.56 -4.51 23.58
CA LYS A 47 -5.16 -5.85 23.68
C LYS A 47 -4.10 -6.93 23.94
N ALA A 48 -2.97 -6.87 23.23
CA ALA A 48 -1.82 -7.74 23.48
C ALA A 48 -1.24 -7.55 24.89
N ALA A 49 -1.01 -6.30 25.32
CA ALA A 49 -0.51 -5.99 26.65
C ALA A 49 -1.43 -6.53 27.76
N ALA A 50 -2.75 -6.34 27.61
CA ALA A 50 -3.76 -6.83 28.54
C ALA A 50 -3.76 -8.36 28.66
N PHE A 51 -3.56 -9.07 27.54
CA PHE A 51 -3.44 -10.54 27.54
C PHE A 51 -2.25 -11.03 28.38
N PHE A 52 -1.12 -10.32 28.35
CA PHE A 52 0.04 -10.62 29.20
C PHE A 52 -0.08 -10.07 30.63
N GLY A 53 -1.20 -9.43 30.99
CA GLY A 53 -1.40 -8.82 32.30
C GLY A 53 -0.49 -7.62 32.56
N LEU A 54 -0.02 -6.96 31.50
CA LEU A 54 0.93 -5.85 31.58
C LEU A 54 0.27 -4.51 31.21
N GLY A 55 0.75 -3.43 31.83
CA GLY A 55 0.51 -2.09 31.30
C GLY A 55 1.21 -1.91 29.96
N LEU A 56 0.66 -1.03 29.10
CA LEU A 56 1.22 -0.75 27.77
C LEU A 56 2.72 -0.44 27.81
N ALA A 57 3.14 0.37 28.80
CA ALA A 57 4.53 0.79 28.90
C ALA A 57 5.49 -0.33 29.31
N ASP A 58 5.07 -1.21 30.21
CA ASP A 58 5.89 -2.36 30.60
C ASP A 58 5.95 -3.39 29.47
N PHE A 59 4.85 -3.57 28.73
CA PHE A 59 4.80 -4.43 27.55
C PHE A 59 5.74 -3.93 26.44
N LEU A 60 5.71 -2.63 26.11
CA LEU A 60 6.58 -2.04 25.09
C LEU A 60 8.05 -2.01 25.51
N ARG A 61 8.36 -1.79 26.80
CA ARG A 61 9.75 -1.91 27.30
C ARG A 61 10.30 -3.32 27.15
N GLY A 62 9.45 -4.34 27.21
CA GLY A 62 9.81 -5.73 26.96
C GLY A 62 9.99 -6.09 25.48
N ALA A 63 9.65 -5.21 24.53
CA ALA A 63 9.77 -5.51 23.11
C ALA A 63 11.22 -5.31 22.62
N ASP A 64 11.89 -6.41 22.24
CA ASP A 64 13.24 -6.37 21.68
C ASP A 64 13.24 -5.94 20.20
N LEU A 65 12.13 -6.21 19.50
CA LEU A 65 11.93 -5.91 18.10
C LEU A 65 10.47 -5.53 17.86
N PHE A 66 10.25 -4.40 17.18
CA PHE A 66 8.94 -4.01 16.69
C PHE A 66 8.99 -3.82 15.17
N VAL A 67 8.24 -4.63 14.44
CA VAL A 67 8.13 -4.58 12.97
C VAL A 67 6.73 -4.18 12.57
N HIS A 68 6.62 -3.26 11.62
CA HIS A 68 5.35 -2.72 11.19
C HIS A 68 5.17 -2.77 9.66
N GLY A 69 4.13 -3.47 9.21
CA GLY A 69 3.63 -3.43 7.83
C GLY A 69 2.55 -2.35 7.69
N THR A 70 2.64 -1.53 6.65
CA THR A 70 1.72 -0.41 6.45
C THR A 70 1.16 -0.36 5.04
N THR A 71 -0.13 -0.04 4.95
CA THR A 71 -0.85 0.20 3.69
C THR A 71 -0.96 1.69 3.34
N VAL A 72 -0.40 2.61 4.16
CA VAL A 72 -0.52 4.07 3.94
C VAL A 72 -0.02 4.47 2.56
N ALA A 73 1.15 4.00 2.15
CA ALA A 73 1.74 4.34 0.85
C ALA A 73 0.88 3.82 -0.31
N THR A 74 0.51 2.52 -0.26
CA THR A 74 -0.30 1.88 -1.30
C THR A 74 -1.66 2.56 -1.43
N ASN A 75 -2.36 2.79 -0.31
CA ASN A 75 -3.66 3.43 -0.30
C ASN A 75 -3.59 4.89 -0.77
N THR A 76 -2.53 5.62 -0.42
CA THR A 76 -2.33 6.99 -0.89
C THR A 76 -2.26 7.06 -2.41
N LEU A 77 -1.56 6.09 -3.03
CA LEU A 77 -1.42 6.01 -4.48
C LEU A 77 -2.72 5.56 -5.15
N LEU A 78 -3.38 4.51 -4.64
CA LEU A 78 -4.66 3.99 -5.15
C LEU A 78 -5.79 5.02 -5.09
N THR A 79 -5.88 5.79 -4.00
CA THR A 79 -6.95 6.77 -3.78
C THR A 79 -6.65 8.14 -4.39
N GLY A 80 -5.44 8.35 -4.91
CA GLY A 80 -5.03 9.65 -5.45
C GLY A 80 -5.03 10.77 -4.40
N THR A 81 -4.78 10.43 -3.13
CA THR A 81 -4.81 11.38 -2.01
C THR A 81 -3.42 11.85 -1.55
N GLY A 82 -2.40 11.67 -2.37
CA GLY A 82 -1.03 12.10 -2.05
C GLY A 82 -0.83 13.61 -2.14
N ALA A 83 0.40 14.04 -1.91
CA ALA A 83 0.75 15.45 -1.90
C ALA A 83 0.74 16.06 -3.31
N LYS A 84 0.28 17.32 -3.43
CA LYS A 84 0.45 18.09 -4.67
C LYS A 84 1.95 18.21 -4.96
N THR A 85 2.40 17.50 -5.97
CA THR A 85 3.83 17.29 -6.26
C THR A 85 4.25 18.10 -7.47
N GLY A 86 5.38 18.81 -7.37
CA GLY A 86 6.08 19.45 -8.48
C GLY A 86 7.22 18.57 -8.98
N LEU A 87 7.61 18.72 -10.23
CA LEU A 87 8.72 18.00 -10.83
C LEU A 87 9.70 18.97 -11.49
N ILE A 88 10.96 18.93 -11.07
CA ILE A 88 12.10 19.61 -11.69
C ILE A 88 12.93 18.57 -12.42
N LEU A 89 13.24 18.85 -13.68
CA LEU A 89 13.93 17.90 -14.56
C LEU A 89 14.73 18.63 -15.64
N THR A 90 15.48 17.90 -16.45
CA THR A 90 16.23 18.48 -17.58
C THR A 90 15.31 19.19 -18.58
N LYS A 91 15.66 20.43 -18.97
CA LYS A 91 14.91 21.19 -19.99
C LYS A 91 14.74 20.39 -21.28
N GLY A 92 13.50 20.37 -21.78
CA GLY A 92 13.11 19.58 -22.96
C GLY A 92 12.49 18.21 -22.64
N PHE A 93 12.59 17.69 -21.41
CA PHE A 93 12.15 16.32 -21.07
C PHE A 93 10.83 16.25 -20.28
N ARG A 94 10.09 17.36 -20.17
CA ARG A 94 8.96 17.48 -19.23
C ARG A 94 7.79 16.54 -19.53
N ASP A 95 7.67 16.11 -20.77
CA ASP A 95 6.57 15.28 -21.26
C ASP A 95 6.87 13.77 -21.15
N THR A 96 8.09 13.39 -20.73
CA THR A 96 8.51 11.98 -20.53
C THR A 96 7.59 11.20 -19.60
N LEU A 97 7.15 11.80 -18.48
CA LEU A 97 6.25 11.16 -17.52
C LEU A 97 4.89 10.80 -18.13
N GLU A 98 4.42 11.61 -19.08
CA GLU A 98 3.11 11.43 -19.71
C GLU A 98 3.19 10.52 -20.92
N MET A 99 4.31 10.54 -21.65
CA MET A 99 4.53 9.65 -22.79
C MET A 99 4.72 8.20 -22.37
N ARG A 100 5.18 7.91 -21.15
CA ARG A 100 5.32 6.55 -20.59
C ARG A 100 6.08 5.55 -21.48
N ARG A 101 7.02 6.05 -22.30
CA ARG A 101 7.71 5.28 -23.34
C ARG A 101 6.75 4.54 -24.32
N ALA A 102 5.53 5.05 -24.49
CA ALA A 102 4.44 4.43 -25.23
C ALA A 102 4.05 3.02 -24.72
N HIS A 103 4.34 2.72 -23.45
CA HIS A 103 3.96 1.46 -22.85
C HIS A 103 2.44 1.34 -22.71
N LYS A 104 1.90 0.17 -23.07
CA LYS A 104 0.50 -0.22 -22.89
C LYS A 104 0.46 -1.61 -22.27
N ASP A 105 -0.34 -1.78 -21.22
CA ASP A 105 -0.50 -3.08 -20.56
C ASP A 105 -1.15 -4.09 -21.50
N ASN A 106 -2.14 -3.64 -22.27
CA ASN A 106 -2.69 -4.36 -23.39
C ASN A 106 -2.37 -3.63 -24.71
N ILE A 107 -1.36 -4.13 -25.42
CA ILE A 107 -0.95 -3.58 -26.72
C ILE A 107 -2.06 -3.68 -27.79
N TRP A 108 -3.02 -4.59 -27.63
CA TRP A 108 -4.12 -4.81 -28.55
C TRP A 108 -5.31 -3.87 -28.29
N ASP A 109 -5.38 -3.28 -27.09
CA ASP A 109 -6.40 -2.29 -26.77
C ASP A 109 -5.95 -0.89 -27.24
N LEU A 110 -6.50 -0.47 -28.38
CA LEU A 110 -6.24 0.84 -28.94
C LEU A 110 -6.80 1.98 -28.08
N PHE A 111 -7.83 1.70 -27.27
CA PHE A 111 -8.55 2.67 -26.43
C PHE A 111 -8.15 2.59 -24.96
N LEU A 112 -7.10 1.82 -24.63
CA LEU A 112 -6.61 1.66 -23.27
C LEU A 112 -6.33 3.02 -22.62
N TYR A 113 -7.09 3.33 -21.58
CA TYR A 113 -6.95 4.58 -20.84
C TYR A 113 -5.93 4.39 -19.71
N THR A 114 -4.85 5.16 -19.76
CA THR A 114 -3.85 5.18 -18.67
C THR A 114 -4.24 6.21 -17.61
N PRO A 115 -3.92 5.98 -16.32
CA PRO A 115 -4.23 6.96 -15.29
C PRO A 115 -3.52 8.30 -15.54
N PRO A 116 -4.10 9.42 -15.10
CA PRO A 116 -3.46 10.73 -15.25
C PRO A 116 -2.10 10.75 -14.53
N PRO A 117 -1.07 11.41 -15.08
CA PRO A 117 0.23 11.51 -14.40
C PRO A 117 0.09 12.13 -13.00
N LEU A 118 0.79 11.57 -12.00
CA LEU A 118 0.80 12.07 -10.62
C LEU A 118 1.23 13.54 -10.50
N VAL A 119 2.02 14.03 -11.47
CA VAL A 119 2.38 15.43 -11.61
C VAL A 119 1.75 15.99 -12.89
N PRO A 120 0.77 16.91 -12.79
CA PRO A 120 0.16 17.51 -13.96
C PRO A 120 1.18 18.36 -14.72
N ARG A 121 0.99 18.55 -16.03
CA ARG A 121 1.98 19.17 -16.93
C ARG A 121 2.43 20.56 -16.48
N TYR A 122 1.49 21.36 -15.98
CA TYR A 122 1.78 22.70 -15.45
C TYR A 122 2.59 22.69 -14.14
N LEU A 123 2.92 21.54 -13.56
CA LEU A 123 3.86 21.42 -12.43
C LEU A 123 5.15 20.67 -12.79
N ARG A 124 5.36 20.36 -14.08
CA ARG A 124 6.61 19.80 -14.60
C ARG A 124 7.43 20.94 -15.19
N ARG A 125 8.58 21.23 -14.60
CA ARG A 125 9.45 22.34 -14.95
C ARG A 125 10.82 21.83 -15.39
N GLY A 126 11.22 22.27 -16.56
CA GLY A 126 12.55 22.03 -17.09
C GLY A 126 13.51 23.10 -16.59
N VAL A 127 14.64 22.70 -16.01
CA VAL A 127 15.75 23.61 -15.70
C VAL A 127 16.86 23.45 -16.73
N THR A 128 17.57 24.52 -17.02
CA THR A 128 18.72 24.51 -17.93
C THR A 128 19.90 23.87 -17.22
N GLU A 129 20.10 22.58 -17.46
CA GLU A 129 21.30 21.82 -17.08
C GLU A 129 21.50 20.68 -18.09
N ARG A 130 22.73 20.15 -18.23
CA ARG A 130 22.96 18.94 -19.02
C ARG A 130 24.23 18.20 -18.60
N LEU A 131 24.07 16.89 -18.40
CA LEU A 131 25.15 15.92 -18.31
C LEU A 131 25.21 15.06 -19.59
N ASP A 132 26.40 14.62 -19.98
CA ASP A 132 26.59 13.63 -21.04
C ASP A 132 26.47 12.18 -20.53
N TYR A 133 26.60 11.22 -21.44
CA TYR A 133 26.51 9.78 -21.14
C TYR A 133 27.67 9.25 -20.26
N LEU A 134 28.72 10.05 -20.05
CA LEU A 134 29.83 9.77 -19.12
C LEU A 134 29.66 10.53 -17.79
N GLY A 135 28.54 11.24 -17.58
CA GLY A 135 28.29 12.05 -16.40
C GLY A 135 29.08 13.36 -16.35
N ARG A 136 29.69 13.79 -17.46
CA ARG A 136 30.42 15.06 -17.54
C ARG A 136 29.45 16.21 -17.80
N GLU A 137 29.72 17.35 -17.19
CA GLU A 137 28.91 18.55 -17.37
C GLU A 137 29.09 19.10 -18.80
N VAL A 138 27.97 19.25 -19.50
CA VAL A 138 27.88 19.85 -20.84
C VAL A 138 27.29 21.26 -20.75
N ILE A 139 26.25 21.42 -19.93
CA ILE A 139 25.62 22.69 -19.64
C ILE A 139 25.53 22.82 -18.12
N PRO A 140 26.12 23.86 -17.50
CA PRO A 140 26.05 24.07 -16.07
C PRO A 140 24.62 24.32 -15.62
N LEU A 141 24.30 23.94 -14.38
CA LEU A 141 23.00 24.18 -13.78
C LEU A 141 22.71 25.68 -13.66
N ASN A 142 21.60 26.13 -14.22
CA ASN A 142 21.06 27.46 -13.97
C ASN A 142 20.31 27.51 -12.64
N GLU A 143 20.99 27.91 -11.58
CA GLU A 143 20.42 27.98 -10.23
C GLU A 143 19.29 29.00 -10.08
N GLN A 144 19.31 30.09 -10.86
CA GLN A 144 18.26 31.11 -10.81
C GLN A 144 16.93 30.56 -11.34
N GLU A 145 16.96 29.77 -12.43
CA GLU A 145 15.77 29.09 -12.94
C GLU A 145 15.17 28.14 -11.88
N VAL A 146 15.99 27.49 -11.04
CA VAL A 146 15.50 26.65 -9.93
C VAL A 146 14.74 27.50 -8.91
N ALA A 147 15.30 28.64 -8.51
CA ALA A 147 14.66 29.55 -7.55
C ALA A 147 13.33 30.10 -8.08
N ASP A 148 13.27 30.44 -9.36
CA ASP A 148 12.04 30.91 -10.02
C ASP A 148 10.97 29.80 -10.07
N ILE A 149 11.38 28.57 -10.39
CA ILE A 149 10.51 27.39 -10.33
C ILE A 149 9.95 27.18 -8.91
N CYS A 150 10.79 27.30 -7.88
CA CYS A 150 10.36 27.21 -6.48
C CYS A 150 9.31 28.29 -6.15
N ALA A 151 9.50 29.52 -6.62
CA ALA A 151 8.53 30.60 -6.42
C ALA A 151 7.16 30.27 -7.05
N ASP A 152 7.14 29.70 -8.25
CA ASP A 152 5.90 29.26 -8.90
C ASP A 152 5.26 28.06 -8.20
N PHE A 153 6.07 27.09 -7.74
CA PHE A 153 5.58 25.97 -6.95
C PHE A 153 4.93 26.41 -5.63
N LYS A 154 5.45 27.45 -4.98
CA LYS A 154 4.79 28.06 -3.80
C LYS A 154 3.43 28.65 -4.14
N LYS A 155 3.32 29.42 -5.23
CA LYS A 155 2.04 30.01 -5.69
C LYS A 155 1.01 28.91 -5.97
N GLU A 156 1.47 27.80 -6.53
CA GLU A 156 0.63 26.63 -6.81
C GLU A 156 0.35 25.75 -5.56
N GLY A 157 0.93 26.05 -4.40
CA GLY A 157 0.71 25.26 -3.19
C GLY A 157 1.30 23.85 -3.25
N VAL A 158 2.38 23.64 -4.00
CA VAL A 158 3.13 22.38 -4.06
C VAL A 158 3.66 22.03 -2.66
N LYS A 159 3.47 20.78 -2.24
CA LYS A 159 3.88 20.24 -0.93
C LYS A 159 5.04 19.25 -1.02
N ALA A 160 5.29 18.70 -2.20
CA ALA A 160 6.43 17.83 -2.45
C ALA A 160 7.10 18.17 -3.78
N VAL A 161 8.42 18.06 -3.86
CA VAL A 161 9.20 18.35 -5.06
C VAL A 161 10.00 17.11 -5.45
N THR A 162 9.80 16.67 -6.68
CA THR A 162 10.59 15.63 -7.33
C THR A 162 11.69 16.27 -8.16
N ILE A 163 12.90 15.73 -8.10
CA ILE A 163 14.04 16.14 -8.92
C ILE A 163 14.52 14.93 -9.71
N CYS A 164 14.53 15.03 -11.04
CA CYS A 164 15.00 13.96 -11.92
C CYS A 164 15.72 14.55 -13.14
N THR A 165 17.03 14.72 -13.05
CA THR A 165 17.86 15.13 -14.19
C THR A 165 18.40 13.92 -14.94
N LEU A 166 18.76 14.12 -16.22
CA LEU A 166 19.35 13.05 -17.02
C LEU A 166 20.76 12.72 -16.55
N PHE A 167 21.11 11.43 -16.57
CA PHE A 167 22.40 10.90 -16.13
C PHE A 167 22.78 11.20 -14.66
N SER A 168 21.82 11.60 -13.83
CA SER A 168 22.04 11.82 -12.40
C SER A 168 22.50 10.59 -11.63
N TYR A 169 22.24 9.39 -12.15
CA TYR A 169 22.75 8.13 -11.61
C TYR A 169 24.27 7.95 -11.81
N LEU A 170 24.89 8.70 -12.73
CA LEU A 170 26.36 8.74 -12.92
C LEU A 170 27.00 9.90 -12.15
N ASN A 171 26.35 11.07 -12.16
CA ASN A 171 26.81 12.27 -11.48
C ASN A 171 25.60 13.02 -10.89
N ASP A 172 25.49 12.96 -9.57
CA ASP A 172 24.34 13.51 -8.83
C ASP A 172 24.50 14.99 -8.43
N SER A 173 25.56 15.65 -8.88
CA SER A 173 25.92 17.01 -8.45
C SER A 173 24.80 18.04 -8.71
N HIS A 174 24.19 18.02 -9.91
CA HIS A 174 23.08 18.91 -10.26
C HIS A 174 21.84 18.62 -9.43
N GLU A 175 21.46 17.35 -9.21
CA GLU A 175 20.29 17.03 -8.40
C GLU A 175 20.47 17.44 -6.93
N LYS A 176 21.66 17.19 -6.36
CA LYS A 176 22.00 17.63 -5.00
C LYS A 176 21.95 19.14 -4.88
N ARG A 177 22.44 19.87 -5.90
CA ARG A 177 22.40 21.33 -5.90
C ARG A 177 20.97 21.86 -6.01
N ILE A 178 20.15 21.29 -6.89
CA ILE A 178 18.72 21.61 -6.99
C ILE A 178 18.03 21.35 -5.65
N ARG A 179 18.29 20.21 -5.00
CA ARG A 179 17.74 19.88 -3.67
C ARG A 179 18.06 20.97 -2.64
N GLN A 180 19.32 21.40 -2.54
CA GLN A 180 19.71 22.45 -1.60
C GLN A 180 18.96 23.76 -1.84
N ILE A 181 18.76 24.14 -3.11
CA ILE A 181 18.00 25.34 -3.46
C ILE A 181 16.53 25.14 -3.07
N VAL A 182 15.93 24.00 -3.40
CA VAL A 182 14.54 23.70 -3.04
C VAL A 182 14.34 23.69 -1.51
N GLU A 183 15.24 23.10 -0.73
CA GLU A 183 15.17 23.08 0.73
C GLU A 183 15.32 24.49 1.33
N ARG A 184 16.14 25.37 0.72
CA ARG A 184 16.27 26.76 1.12
C ARG A 184 15.02 27.57 0.79
N GLU A 185 14.50 27.43 -0.43
CA GLU A 185 13.37 28.22 -0.90
C GLU A 185 12.05 27.71 -0.32
N MET A 186 11.85 26.39 -0.24
CA MET A 186 10.62 25.71 0.18
C MET A 186 10.91 24.77 1.37
N PRO A 187 11.25 25.29 2.56
CA PRO A 187 11.70 24.48 3.70
C PRO A 187 10.67 23.45 4.21
N ASP A 188 9.38 23.70 3.99
CA ASP A 188 8.29 22.79 4.37
C ASP A 188 8.00 21.72 3.31
N ALA A 189 8.61 21.80 2.12
CA ALA A 189 8.35 20.86 1.05
C ALA A 189 9.15 19.56 1.25
N PHE A 190 8.49 18.43 1.02
CA PHE A 190 9.18 17.15 0.97
C PHE A 190 9.94 17.01 -0.35
N VAL A 191 11.24 16.73 -0.30
CA VAL A 191 12.09 16.66 -1.50
C VAL A 191 12.52 15.22 -1.75
N SER A 192 12.36 14.73 -2.99
CA SER A 192 12.94 13.48 -3.46
C SER A 192 13.73 13.72 -4.73
N HIS A 193 14.97 13.25 -4.78
CA HIS A 193 15.77 13.29 -5.99
C HIS A 193 16.15 11.89 -6.46
N SER A 194 16.20 11.73 -7.78
CA SER A 194 16.22 10.41 -8.40
C SER A 194 17.51 9.63 -8.17
N SER A 195 18.63 10.31 -7.97
CA SER A 195 19.92 9.70 -7.60
C SER A 195 19.95 9.11 -6.18
N GLU A 196 19.08 9.56 -5.26
CA GLU A 196 18.88 8.89 -3.97
C GLU A 196 17.82 7.78 -4.11
N VAL A 197 16.68 8.09 -4.74
CA VAL A 197 15.56 7.14 -4.80
C VAL A 197 15.88 5.94 -5.67
N LEU A 198 16.35 6.13 -6.91
CA LEU A 198 16.61 5.06 -7.86
C LEU A 198 17.78 5.42 -8.81
N PRO A 199 19.05 5.25 -8.38
CA PRO A 199 20.23 5.59 -9.19
C PRO A 199 20.48 4.55 -10.29
N GLN A 200 19.60 4.51 -11.29
CA GLN A 200 19.62 3.56 -12.39
C GLN A 200 19.42 4.25 -13.75
N ILE A 201 19.91 3.59 -14.81
CA ILE A 201 19.64 3.98 -16.20
C ILE A 201 18.14 3.81 -16.53
N ARG A 202 17.67 4.51 -17.57
CA ARG A 202 16.28 4.69 -18.02
C ARG A 202 15.53 5.75 -17.24
N GLU A 203 15.16 6.81 -17.95
CA GLU A 203 14.62 8.04 -17.41
C GLU A 203 13.16 7.90 -16.94
N TYR A 204 12.31 7.16 -17.67
CA TYR A 204 10.89 7.09 -17.32
C TYR A 204 10.67 6.33 -16.01
N GLU A 205 11.25 5.15 -15.87
CA GLU A 205 11.10 4.30 -14.68
C GLU A 205 11.68 5.01 -13.44
N ARG A 206 12.86 5.63 -13.58
CA ARG A 206 13.48 6.45 -12.53
C ARG A 206 12.62 7.66 -12.17
N GLN A 207 12.11 8.39 -13.15
CA GLN A 207 11.25 9.55 -12.94
C GLN A 207 9.93 9.15 -12.28
N SER A 208 9.24 8.14 -12.80
CA SER A 208 7.95 7.62 -12.28
C SER A 208 8.10 7.16 -10.82
N THR A 209 9.15 6.40 -10.51
CA THR A 209 9.45 5.93 -9.15
C THR A 209 9.72 7.09 -8.19
N THR A 210 10.53 8.06 -8.62
CA THR A 210 10.88 9.23 -7.78
C THR A 210 9.66 10.14 -7.56
N VAL A 211 8.80 10.28 -8.57
CA VAL A 211 7.52 10.99 -8.44
C VAL A 211 6.60 10.28 -7.45
N ALA A 212 6.42 8.96 -7.57
CA ALA A 212 5.61 8.18 -6.63
C ALA A 212 6.15 8.33 -5.20
N ASN A 213 7.48 8.30 -5.01
CA ASN A 213 8.14 8.53 -3.74
C ASN A 213 7.80 9.91 -3.13
N ALA A 214 7.93 10.99 -3.92
CA ALA A 214 7.60 12.34 -3.48
C ALA A 214 6.10 12.52 -3.19
N TYR A 215 5.25 11.87 -3.98
CA TYR A 215 3.80 11.95 -3.87
C TYR A 215 3.28 11.34 -2.56
N VAL A 216 3.79 10.17 -2.16
CA VAL A 216 3.39 9.47 -0.94
C VAL A 216 4.18 9.88 0.31
N GLY A 217 5.41 10.38 0.12
CA GLY A 217 6.37 10.70 1.18
C GLY A 217 5.83 11.57 2.32
N PRO A 218 5.12 12.68 2.07
CA PRO A 218 4.59 13.54 3.14
C PRO A 218 3.62 12.84 4.08
N LYS A 219 2.67 12.06 3.54
CA LYS A 219 1.71 11.31 4.35
C LYS A 219 2.40 10.22 5.17
N LEU A 220 3.32 9.49 4.55
CA LEU A 220 4.09 8.46 5.24
C LEU A 220 4.99 9.07 6.34
N THR A 221 5.58 10.24 6.08
CA THR A 221 6.39 10.98 7.07
C THR A 221 5.57 11.33 8.30
N LEU A 222 4.39 11.93 8.11
CA LEU A 222 3.51 12.29 9.22
C LEU A 222 3.14 11.05 10.04
N TYR A 223 2.76 9.98 9.35
CA TYR A 223 2.36 8.72 9.97
C TYR A 223 3.50 8.09 10.79
N LEU A 224 4.64 7.79 10.16
CA LEU A 224 5.75 7.08 10.80
C LEU A 224 6.40 7.90 11.91
N LYS A 225 6.56 9.22 11.75
CA LYS A 225 7.13 10.06 12.82
C LYS A 225 6.21 10.14 14.04
N ASN A 226 4.90 10.26 13.83
CA ASN A 226 3.95 10.27 14.94
C ASN A 226 3.91 8.92 15.64
N LEU A 227 3.89 7.83 14.88
CA LEU A 227 3.91 6.48 15.41
C LEU A 227 5.19 6.20 16.22
N GLU A 228 6.36 6.47 15.65
CA GLU A 228 7.65 6.25 16.32
C GLU A 228 7.77 7.10 17.59
N ARG A 229 7.39 8.39 17.55
CA ARG A 229 7.41 9.26 18.73
C ARG A 229 6.53 8.72 19.84
N LYS A 230 5.31 8.30 19.50
CA LYS A 230 4.34 7.80 20.47
C LYS A 230 4.76 6.44 21.05
N LEU A 231 5.32 5.55 20.21
CA LEU A 231 5.82 4.26 20.69
C LEU A 231 6.98 4.47 21.68
N LYS A 232 7.88 5.41 21.39
CA LYS A 232 8.97 5.78 22.30
C LYS A 232 8.45 6.40 23.60
N SER A 233 7.50 7.34 23.54
CA SER A 233 6.91 7.94 24.75
C SER A 233 6.18 6.91 25.62
N ASP A 234 5.57 5.92 24.97
CA ASP A 234 4.84 4.84 25.63
C ASP A 234 5.76 3.67 26.04
N GLY A 235 7.09 3.80 25.93
CA GLY A 235 8.05 2.86 26.53
C GLY A 235 8.81 1.93 25.57
N LEU A 236 8.63 2.06 24.24
CA LEU A 236 9.46 1.31 23.29
C LEU A 236 10.88 1.89 23.26
N GLU A 237 11.82 1.18 23.90
CA GLU A 237 13.24 1.59 23.96
C GLU A 237 14.08 1.04 22.80
N LYS A 238 13.58 -0.02 22.14
CA LYS A 238 14.31 -0.79 21.13
C LYS A 238 13.91 -0.40 19.71
N ALA A 239 14.44 -1.14 18.73
CA ALA A 239 14.35 -0.79 17.34
C ALA A 239 12.93 -0.96 16.77
N PHE A 240 12.47 0.10 16.09
CA PHE A 240 11.24 0.15 15.31
C PHE A 240 11.58 0.07 13.82
N TYR A 241 11.06 -0.96 13.15
CA TYR A 241 11.27 -1.20 11.73
C TYR A 241 9.97 -1.22 10.95
N VAL A 242 10.06 -0.84 9.68
CA VAL A 242 8.99 -0.88 8.70
C VAL A 242 9.32 -1.94 7.66
N VAL A 243 8.33 -2.73 7.27
CA VAL A 243 8.50 -3.75 6.22
C VAL A 243 8.66 -3.08 4.86
N ALA A 244 9.56 -3.63 4.05
CA ALA A 244 9.83 -3.19 2.69
C ALA A 244 9.12 -4.08 1.66
N SER A 245 8.85 -3.55 0.47
CA SER A 245 8.22 -4.26 -0.65
C SER A 245 8.98 -5.52 -1.09
N ASN A 246 10.29 -5.59 -0.80
CA ASN A 246 11.15 -6.73 -1.13
C ASN A 246 11.21 -7.81 -0.03
N GLY A 247 10.35 -7.73 1.00
CA GLY A 247 10.35 -8.65 2.14
C GLY A 247 11.38 -8.32 3.23
N GLY A 248 12.24 -7.31 2.99
CA GLY A 248 13.18 -6.80 3.98
C GLY A 248 12.53 -5.89 5.02
N MET A 249 13.36 -5.31 5.89
CA MET A 249 12.94 -4.32 6.88
C MET A 249 13.86 -3.11 6.87
N MET A 250 13.34 -1.94 7.19
CA MET A 250 14.10 -0.69 7.21
C MET A 250 13.68 0.22 8.37
N THR A 251 14.55 1.15 8.76
CA THR A 251 14.20 2.15 9.79
C THR A 251 13.12 3.09 9.28
N ALA A 252 12.37 3.72 10.20
CA ALA A 252 11.37 4.73 9.85
C ALA A 252 11.95 5.87 8.98
N ASP A 253 13.16 6.35 9.31
CA ASP A 253 13.85 7.37 8.51
C ASP A 253 14.12 6.91 7.06
N THR A 254 14.61 5.68 6.90
CA THR A 254 14.88 5.11 5.58
C THR A 254 13.59 4.91 4.79
N ALA A 255 12.52 4.45 5.46
CA ALA A 255 11.19 4.32 4.87
C ALA A 255 10.62 5.65 4.40
N ILE A 256 10.89 6.74 5.12
CA ILE A 256 10.49 8.08 4.71
C ILE A 256 11.23 8.52 3.44
N ARG A 257 12.56 8.34 3.40
CA ARG A 257 13.39 8.72 2.23
C ARG A 257 13.08 7.85 1.01
N HIS A 258 12.75 6.58 1.22
CA HIS A 258 12.38 5.61 0.19
C HIS A 258 10.92 5.15 0.32
N ALA A 259 9.98 6.08 0.46
CA ALA A 259 8.55 5.79 0.63
C ALA A 259 7.94 4.91 -0.48
N SER A 260 8.49 4.96 -1.69
CA SER A 260 8.14 4.04 -2.78
C SER A 260 8.44 2.56 -2.48
N ALA A 261 9.41 2.27 -1.61
CA ALA A 261 9.81 0.92 -1.21
C ALA A 261 8.98 0.34 -0.04
N THR A 262 7.94 1.05 0.42
CA THR A 262 6.96 0.52 1.39
C THR A 262 5.63 0.17 0.72
N LEU A 263 5.52 0.34 -0.60
CA LEU A 263 4.34 -0.03 -1.37
C LEU A 263 4.18 -1.55 -1.35
N LEU A 264 2.97 -2.06 -1.05
CA LEU A 264 2.71 -3.50 -0.87
C LEU A 264 3.55 -4.17 0.25
N SER A 265 3.92 -3.42 1.30
CA SER A 265 4.73 -3.96 2.41
C SER A 265 4.03 -5.07 3.22
N GLY A 266 2.71 -5.02 3.40
CA GLY A 266 1.93 -6.06 4.09
C GLY A 266 2.01 -7.42 3.38
N PRO A 267 1.57 -7.51 2.11
CA PRO A 267 1.67 -8.74 1.33
C PRO A 267 3.11 -9.29 1.22
N ALA A 268 4.12 -8.41 1.14
CA ALA A 268 5.53 -8.81 1.14
C ALA A 268 5.95 -9.51 2.44
N ALA A 269 5.42 -9.11 3.60
CA ALA A 269 5.63 -9.81 4.87
C ALA A 269 5.02 -11.21 4.83
N GLY A 270 3.82 -11.36 4.25
CA GLY A 270 3.16 -12.65 4.06
C GLY A 270 4.00 -13.61 3.22
N ALA A 271 4.54 -13.16 2.09
CA ALA A 271 5.43 -13.94 1.23
C ALA A 271 6.71 -14.39 1.98
N THR A 272 7.30 -13.48 2.76
CA THR A 272 8.46 -13.81 3.61
C THR A 272 8.10 -14.88 4.66
N GLY A 273 6.89 -14.81 5.24
CA GLY A 273 6.35 -15.84 6.11
C GLY A 273 6.16 -17.18 5.41
N ALA A 274 5.71 -17.19 4.15
CA ALA A 274 5.57 -18.39 3.35
C ALA A 274 6.92 -19.10 3.12
N VAL A 275 8.01 -18.36 2.87
CA VAL A 275 9.38 -18.93 2.81
C VAL A 275 9.79 -19.57 4.12
N PHE A 276 9.47 -18.93 5.25
CA PHE A 276 9.73 -19.54 6.56
C PHE A 276 9.00 -20.89 6.70
N PHE A 277 7.72 -20.97 6.31
CA PHE A 277 6.96 -22.21 6.34
C PHE A 277 7.43 -23.24 5.31
N ALA A 278 7.89 -22.82 4.12
CA ALA A 278 8.47 -23.71 3.12
C ALA A 278 9.70 -24.44 3.69
N ASN A 279 10.57 -23.69 4.36
CA ASN A 279 11.76 -24.25 5.02
C ASN A 279 11.39 -25.15 6.21
N LEU A 280 10.39 -24.77 7.00
CA LEU A 280 9.96 -25.53 8.17
C LEU A 280 9.30 -26.87 7.79
N THR A 281 8.50 -26.89 6.72
CA THR A 281 7.74 -28.07 6.26
C THR A 281 8.53 -28.94 5.29
N GLY A 282 9.60 -28.41 4.69
CA GLY A 282 10.31 -29.03 3.58
C GLY A 282 9.56 -28.96 2.24
N ILE A 283 8.39 -28.31 2.19
CA ILE A 283 7.62 -28.09 0.96
C ILE A 283 8.11 -26.80 0.32
N ARG A 284 8.94 -26.94 -0.70
CA ARG A 284 9.65 -25.80 -1.31
C ARG A 284 8.85 -25.01 -2.34
N ASN A 285 7.76 -25.57 -2.87
CA ASN A 285 6.92 -24.91 -3.86
C ASN A 285 5.56 -24.63 -3.23
N LEU A 286 5.23 -23.35 -3.01
CA LEU A 286 4.00 -22.91 -2.37
C LEU A 286 3.35 -21.80 -3.18
N ILE A 287 2.03 -21.79 -3.19
CA ILE A 287 1.25 -20.63 -3.63
C ILE A 287 0.73 -19.96 -2.37
N LEU A 288 1.20 -18.74 -2.09
CA LEU A 288 0.62 -17.90 -1.06
C LEU A 288 -0.65 -17.26 -1.61
N MET A 289 -1.73 -17.37 -0.85
CA MET A 289 -3.00 -16.69 -1.11
C MET A 289 -3.41 -15.98 0.16
N ASP A 290 -3.49 -14.65 0.12
CA ASP A 290 -3.97 -13.83 1.23
C ASP A 290 -5.24 -13.10 0.81
N MET A 291 -6.38 -13.47 1.41
CA MET A 291 -7.67 -12.82 1.19
C MET A 291 -8.00 -11.93 2.38
N GLY A 292 -7.89 -10.62 2.17
CA GLY A 292 -8.33 -9.62 3.12
C GLY A 292 -9.80 -9.24 2.95
N GLY A 293 -10.18 -8.12 3.56
CA GLY A 293 -11.50 -7.51 3.34
C GLY A 293 -11.57 -6.66 2.06
N THR A 294 -10.45 -6.25 1.48
CA THR A 294 -10.40 -5.34 0.32
C THR A 294 -9.72 -5.94 -0.90
N SER A 295 -8.73 -6.79 -0.69
CA SER A 295 -7.86 -7.34 -1.73
C SER A 295 -7.62 -8.83 -1.53
N PHE A 296 -7.20 -9.46 -2.63
CA PHE A 296 -6.68 -10.81 -2.69
C PHE A 296 -5.32 -10.75 -3.34
N ASP A 297 -4.32 -11.23 -2.61
CA ASP A 297 -2.91 -11.16 -2.96
C ASP A 297 -2.37 -12.57 -3.18
N VAL A 298 -1.76 -12.82 -4.34
CA VAL A 298 -1.16 -14.11 -4.72
C VAL A 298 0.32 -13.95 -4.97
N SER A 299 1.12 -14.87 -4.46
CA SER A 299 2.55 -14.94 -4.76
C SER A 299 3.02 -16.39 -4.84
N LEU A 300 3.98 -16.66 -5.73
CA LEU A 300 4.58 -17.98 -5.91
C LEU A 300 5.93 -18.06 -5.20
N ILE A 301 6.08 -19.08 -4.36
CA ILE A 301 7.33 -19.47 -3.75
C ILE A 301 7.83 -20.66 -4.56
N ASN A 302 9.02 -20.53 -5.16
CA ASN A 302 9.60 -21.53 -6.03
C ASN A 302 10.96 -21.96 -5.47
N ASP A 303 11.14 -23.27 -5.25
CA ASP A 303 12.32 -23.86 -4.61
C ASP A 303 12.72 -23.21 -3.26
N GLY A 304 11.74 -22.76 -2.49
CA GLY A 304 11.93 -22.14 -1.17
C GLY A 304 12.39 -20.68 -1.23
N ASP A 305 12.35 -20.05 -2.39
CA ASP A 305 12.71 -18.65 -2.60
C ASP A 305 11.56 -17.85 -3.22
N ILE A 306 11.62 -16.53 -3.06
CA ILE A 306 10.62 -15.59 -3.56
C ILE A 306 11.14 -14.95 -4.85
N THR A 307 10.28 -14.89 -5.87
CA THR A 307 10.58 -14.13 -7.08
C THR A 307 10.54 -12.63 -6.77
N LEU A 308 11.66 -11.94 -7.00
CA LEU A 308 11.72 -10.48 -6.97
C LEU A 308 11.58 -9.94 -8.39
N SER A 309 10.68 -8.98 -8.57
CA SER A 309 10.65 -8.14 -9.76
C SER A 309 11.41 -6.83 -9.50
N THR A 310 12.13 -6.35 -10.50
CA THR A 310 12.78 -5.02 -10.48
C THR A 310 11.87 -3.91 -11.01
N GLU A 311 10.74 -4.28 -11.61
CA GLU A 311 9.74 -3.36 -12.14
C GLU A 311 8.35 -3.87 -11.75
N GLY A 312 7.55 -3.04 -11.10
CA GLY A 312 6.14 -3.32 -10.83
C GLY A 312 5.25 -2.15 -11.22
N GLU A 313 3.95 -2.37 -11.09
CA GLU A 313 2.95 -1.36 -11.34
C GLU A 313 1.97 -1.27 -10.16
N ILE A 314 1.70 -0.06 -9.70
CA ILE A 314 0.74 0.18 -8.63
C ILE A 314 -0.16 1.34 -9.04
N ALA A 315 -1.47 1.10 -9.04
CA ALA A 315 -2.48 2.05 -9.51
C ALA A 315 -2.22 2.57 -10.95
N GLY A 316 -1.63 1.72 -11.82
CA GLY A 316 -1.25 2.10 -13.18
C GLY A 316 -0.03 3.02 -13.29
N TYR A 317 0.75 3.15 -12.22
CA TYR A 317 2.03 3.86 -12.20
C TYR A 317 3.18 2.86 -12.02
N ARG A 318 4.18 2.95 -12.90
CA ARG A 318 5.36 2.09 -12.82
C ARG A 318 6.28 2.51 -11.68
N VAL A 319 6.73 1.51 -10.92
CA VAL A 319 7.68 1.65 -9.82
C VAL A 319 8.80 0.64 -10.05
N ALA A 320 10.01 1.11 -10.35
CA ALA A 320 11.17 0.27 -10.65
C ALA A 320 12.02 0.04 -9.39
N LYS A 321 11.38 -0.43 -8.33
CA LYS A 321 12.04 -0.84 -7.09
C LYS A 321 11.99 -2.36 -6.99
N PRO A 322 13.05 -3.02 -6.46
CA PRO A 322 12.96 -4.42 -6.10
C PRO A 322 11.76 -4.64 -5.19
N MET A 323 10.86 -5.52 -5.61
CA MET A 323 9.66 -5.87 -4.88
C MET A 323 9.33 -7.34 -5.11
N ILE A 324 8.72 -7.95 -4.12
CA ILE A 324 8.20 -9.31 -4.26
C ILE A 324 7.14 -9.30 -5.36
N ASP A 325 7.20 -10.31 -6.23
CA ASP A 325 6.19 -10.50 -7.27
C ASP A 325 4.88 -10.96 -6.62
N ILE A 326 3.93 -10.02 -6.54
CA ILE A 326 2.63 -10.21 -5.91
C ILE A 326 1.58 -9.74 -6.90
N HIS A 327 0.69 -10.65 -7.27
CA HIS A 327 -0.46 -10.36 -8.08
C HIS A 327 -1.65 -10.03 -7.16
N THR A 328 -2.05 -8.76 -7.15
CA THR A 328 -3.16 -8.25 -6.34
C THR A 328 -4.40 -8.01 -7.19
N ILE A 329 -5.57 -8.48 -6.74
CA ILE A 329 -6.87 -8.11 -7.31
C ILE A 329 -7.81 -7.54 -6.25
N GLY A 330 -8.78 -6.73 -6.69
CA GLY A 330 -9.84 -6.15 -5.84
C GLY A 330 -10.93 -7.16 -5.46
N ALA A 331 -10.56 -8.27 -4.82
CA ALA A 331 -11.46 -9.30 -4.34
C ALA A 331 -11.19 -9.58 -2.87
N GLY A 332 -12.18 -9.46 -2.00
CA GLY A 332 -12.02 -9.69 -0.57
C GLY A 332 -13.37 -9.84 0.12
N GLY A 333 -13.36 -10.04 1.44
CA GLY A 333 -14.60 -10.20 2.22
C GLY A 333 -15.53 -8.98 2.13
N GLY A 334 -14.98 -7.79 1.96
CA GLY A 334 -15.74 -6.55 1.79
C GLY A 334 -16.13 -6.26 0.34
N SER A 335 -15.72 -7.04 -0.66
CA SER A 335 -16.06 -6.77 -2.06
C SER A 335 -17.57 -6.74 -2.24
N VAL A 336 -18.06 -5.64 -2.83
CA VAL A 336 -19.48 -5.34 -2.96
C VAL A 336 -20.08 -6.14 -4.11
N ALA A 337 -21.20 -6.80 -3.85
CA ALA A 337 -22.05 -7.39 -4.87
C ALA A 337 -23.00 -6.33 -5.45
N TRP A 338 -23.07 -6.24 -6.77
CA TRP A 338 -23.93 -5.30 -7.48
C TRP A 338 -24.44 -5.91 -8.79
N ILE A 339 -25.56 -5.39 -9.26
CA ILE A 339 -26.16 -5.81 -10.53
C ILE A 339 -25.96 -4.67 -11.52
N ASP A 340 -25.41 -4.98 -12.69
CA ASP A 340 -25.18 -3.98 -13.73
C ASP A 340 -26.47 -3.60 -14.47
N GLN A 341 -26.37 -2.64 -15.39
CA GLN A 341 -27.50 -2.18 -16.20
C GLN A 341 -28.09 -3.27 -17.12
N TRP A 342 -27.38 -4.39 -17.31
CA TRP A 342 -27.79 -5.53 -18.14
C TRP A 342 -28.35 -6.70 -17.31
N GLY A 343 -28.44 -6.54 -15.98
CA GLY A 343 -28.96 -7.58 -15.08
C GLY A 343 -27.92 -8.62 -14.65
N MET A 344 -26.64 -8.41 -14.94
CA MET A 344 -25.58 -9.35 -14.56
C MET A 344 -25.08 -9.06 -13.14
N LEU A 345 -24.96 -10.11 -12.33
CA LEU A 345 -24.36 -10.03 -11.00
C LEU A 345 -22.84 -9.90 -11.11
N ASN A 346 -22.30 -8.91 -10.44
CA ASN A 346 -20.88 -8.60 -10.36
C ASN A 346 -20.45 -8.51 -8.88
N VAL A 347 -19.17 -8.78 -8.60
CA VAL A 347 -18.57 -8.66 -7.26
C VAL A 347 -17.25 -7.92 -7.35
N GLY A 348 -17.13 -6.82 -6.60
CA GLY A 348 -15.98 -5.91 -6.69
C GLY A 348 -16.01 -5.03 -7.96
N PRO A 349 -14.95 -4.26 -8.24
CA PRO A 349 -13.75 -4.09 -7.42
C PRO A 349 -14.00 -3.18 -6.19
N GLU A 350 -15.16 -2.54 -6.09
CA GLU A 350 -15.52 -1.73 -4.91
C GLU A 350 -15.59 -2.61 -3.64
N SER A 351 -15.07 -2.10 -2.52
CA SER A 351 -15.14 -2.74 -1.20
C SER A 351 -15.95 -1.90 -0.22
N ALA A 352 -16.61 -2.57 0.73
CA ALA A 352 -17.34 -1.97 1.84
C ALA A 352 -16.43 -1.51 3.01
N TYR A 353 -15.12 -1.85 2.98
CA TYR A 353 -14.13 -1.54 4.02
C TYR A 353 -14.51 -2.06 5.43
N SER A 354 -13.97 -1.51 6.52
CA SER A 354 -14.39 -1.80 7.91
C SER A 354 -15.47 -0.85 8.44
N ASN A 355 -15.61 0.32 7.81
CA ASN A 355 -16.57 1.35 8.17
C ASN A 355 -17.02 2.08 6.89
N PRO A 356 -18.31 2.03 6.52
CA PRO A 356 -19.43 1.43 7.27
C PRO A 356 -19.44 -0.12 7.26
N GLY A 357 -18.60 -0.74 6.44
CA GLY A 357 -18.41 -2.19 6.40
C GLY A 357 -19.53 -2.98 5.70
N PRO A 358 -19.37 -4.32 5.61
CA PRO A 358 -20.46 -5.23 5.24
C PRO A 358 -21.74 -4.97 6.03
N VAL A 359 -22.89 -5.30 5.47
CA VAL A 359 -24.20 -5.07 6.11
C VAL A 359 -24.26 -5.73 7.49
N CYS A 360 -23.72 -6.94 7.60
CA CYS A 360 -23.72 -7.72 8.82
C CYS A 360 -22.91 -7.07 9.95
N TYR A 361 -22.02 -6.12 9.67
CA TYR A 361 -21.28 -5.40 10.72
C TYR A 361 -22.15 -4.40 11.48
N ASP A 362 -23.31 -4.04 10.92
CA ASP A 362 -24.31 -3.15 11.51
C ASP A 362 -23.81 -1.75 11.90
N ARG A 363 -22.86 -1.20 11.14
CA ARG A 363 -22.29 0.15 11.35
C ARG A 363 -22.82 1.19 10.35
N GLY A 364 -24.04 0.98 9.85
CA GLY A 364 -24.66 1.82 8.83
C GLY A 364 -24.40 1.40 7.38
N GLY A 365 -23.69 0.29 7.15
CA GLY A 365 -23.44 -0.24 5.82
C GLY A 365 -24.73 -0.81 5.20
N GLU A 366 -24.93 -0.54 3.91
CA GLU A 366 -26.08 -1.04 3.14
C GLU A 366 -25.71 -1.77 1.84
N LYS A 367 -24.42 -1.83 1.52
CA LYS A 367 -23.93 -2.53 0.33
C LYS A 367 -23.64 -3.98 0.72
N ILE A 368 -24.28 -4.94 0.05
CA ILE A 368 -24.05 -6.37 0.26
C ILE A 368 -22.64 -6.71 -0.14
N ALA A 369 -21.89 -7.34 0.74
CA ALA A 369 -20.51 -7.76 0.52
C ALA A 369 -20.35 -9.29 0.53
N VAL A 370 -19.16 -9.79 0.16
CA VAL A 370 -18.83 -11.22 0.21
C VAL A 370 -19.00 -11.81 1.62
N THR A 371 -18.64 -11.07 2.66
CA THR A 371 -18.84 -11.47 4.07
C THR A 371 -20.32 -11.69 4.39
N ASP A 372 -21.21 -10.84 3.85
CA ASP A 372 -22.66 -10.98 4.02
C ASP A 372 -23.16 -12.29 3.37
N ALA A 373 -22.69 -12.59 2.16
CA ALA A 373 -23.01 -13.84 1.49
C ALA A 373 -22.49 -15.07 2.27
N ASN A 374 -21.25 -15.03 2.74
CA ASN A 374 -20.66 -16.11 3.54
C ASN A 374 -21.40 -16.33 4.88
N LEU A 375 -21.92 -15.26 5.48
CA LEU A 375 -22.75 -15.36 6.67
C LEU A 375 -24.09 -16.05 6.37
N LEU A 376 -24.77 -15.64 5.30
CA LEU A 376 -26.07 -16.22 4.91
C LEU A 376 -25.95 -17.69 4.48
N LEU A 377 -24.83 -18.08 3.87
CA LEU A 377 -24.53 -19.47 3.53
C LEU A 377 -24.13 -20.33 4.74
N GLY A 378 -23.91 -19.72 5.91
CA GLY A 378 -23.50 -20.43 7.12
C GLY A 378 -22.01 -20.78 7.19
N TYR A 379 -21.16 -20.21 6.33
CA TYR A 379 -19.70 -20.36 6.44
C TYR A 379 -19.11 -19.53 7.57
N LEU A 380 -19.77 -18.43 7.95
CA LEU A 380 -19.40 -17.64 9.13
C LEU A 380 -20.35 -17.93 10.29
N ASN A 381 -19.77 -18.15 11.48
CA ASN A 381 -20.55 -18.31 12.69
C ASN A 381 -21.11 -16.95 13.13
N LYS A 382 -22.43 -16.81 13.11
CA LYS A 382 -23.15 -15.58 13.48
C LYS A 382 -22.93 -15.13 14.93
N ASP A 383 -22.59 -16.07 15.81
CA ASP A 383 -22.47 -15.83 17.27
C ASP A 383 -21.01 -15.69 17.74
N PHE A 384 -20.03 -15.88 16.84
CA PHE A 384 -18.61 -15.92 17.20
C PHE A 384 -17.71 -15.16 16.22
N PHE A 385 -18.22 -14.05 15.65
CA PHE A 385 -17.42 -13.21 14.76
C PHE A 385 -16.36 -12.42 15.54
N LEU A 386 -15.14 -12.35 15.00
CA LEU A 386 -13.97 -11.71 15.65
C LEU A 386 -13.72 -12.24 17.09
N GLY A 387 -13.80 -13.56 17.27
CA GLY A 387 -13.65 -14.17 18.60
C GLY A 387 -14.82 -13.92 19.55
N GLY A 388 -15.98 -13.51 19.03
CA GLY A 388 -17.18 -13.19 19.81
C GLY A 388 -17.26 -11.74 20.27
N GLU A 389 -16.27 -10.91 19.94
CA GLU A 389 -16.24 -9.49 20.33
C GLU A 389 -17.21 -8.63 19.51
N MET A 390 -17.53 -9.06 18.29
CA MET A 390 -18.37 -8.30 17.37
C MET A 390 -19.69 -9.02 17.13
N LYS A 391 -20.77 -8.41 17.59
CA LYS A 391 -22.14 -8.84 17.25
C LYS A 391 -22.44 -8.46 15.81
N ILE A 392 -22.96 -9.41 15.04
CA ILE A 392 -23.33 -9.20 13.64
C ILE A 392 -24.85 -9.30 13.44
N ASN A 393 -25.37 -8.56 12.46
CA ASN A 393 -26.80 -8.45 12.21
C ASN A 393 -27.22 -9.35 11.03
N TYR A 394 -27.55 -10.60 11.36
CA TYR A 394 -27.99 -11.60 10.38
C TYR A 394 -29.29 -11.19 9.67
N ASP A 395 -30.29 -10.68 10.40
CA ASP A 395 -31.59 -10.35 9.83
C ASP A 395 -31.53 -9.17 8.87
N LYS A 396 -30.72 -8.16 9.18
CA LYS A 396 -30.47 -7.02 8.28
C LYS A 396 -29.76 -7.47 7.00
N CYS A 397 -28.78 -8.37 7.13
CA CYS A 397 -28.09 -8.99 6.00
C CYS A 397 -29.07 -9.76 5.11
N ARG A 398 -29.93 -10.61 5.70
CA ARG A 398 -30.95 -11.39 4.99
C ARG A 398 -31.92 -10.48 4.22
N ARG A 399 -32.43 -9.43 4.87
CA ARG A 399 -33.35 -8.47 4.26
C ARG A 399 -32.70 -7.73 3.08
N LEU A 400 -31.51 -7.17 3.26
CA LEU A 400 -30.85 -6.41 2.18
C LEU A 400 -30.38 -7.32 1.03
N MET A 401 -30.03 -8.58 1.29
CA MET A 401 -29.73 -9.55 0.22
C MET A 401 -30.97 -9.82 -0.63
N GLN A 402 -32.13 -9.99 0.01
CA GLN A 402 -33.42 -10.15 -0.68
C GLN A 402 -33.71 -8.93 -1.56
N GLU A 403 -33.74 -7.74 -0.96
CA GLU A 403 -34.15 -6.49 -1.62
C GLU A 403 -33.19 -6.06 -2.75
N LYS A 404 -31.88 -6.22 -2.54
CA LYS A 404 -30.87 -5.65 -3.45
C LYS A 404 -30.42 -6.61 -4.55
N ILE A 405 -30.46 -7.92 -4.31
CA ILE A 405 -29.93 -8.93 -5.23
C ILE A 405 -30.99 -9.97 -5.61
N ALA A 406 -31.54 -10.70 -4.63
CA ALA A 406 -32.36 -11.88 -4.89
C ALA A 406 -33.65 -11.54 -5.66
N ASP A 407 -34.42 -10.53 -5.22
CA ASP A 407 -35.65 -10.09 -5.88
C ASP A 407 -35.42 -9.63 -7.31
N ARG A 408 -34.31 -8.92 -7.56
CA ARG A 408 -33.98 -8.38 -8.89
C ARG A 408 -33.62 -9.47 -9.88
N MET A 409 -33.08 -10.59 -9.40
CA MET A 409 -32.68 -11.73 -10.22
C MET A 409 -33.72 -12.85 -10.24
N GLY A 410 -34.79 -12.75 -9.44
CA GLY A 410 -35.78 -13.82 -9.30
C GLY A 410 -35.23 -15.08 -8.62
N LEU A 411 -34.29 -14.91 -7.68
CA LEU A 411 -33.61 -15.99 -6.97
C LEU A 411 -34.06 -16.06 -5.51
N SER A 412 -33.82 -17.19 -4.85
CA SER A 412 -33.81 -17.26 -3.39
C SER A 412 -32.60 -16.52 -2.80
N ILE A 413 -32.63 -16.22 -1.49
CA ILE A 413 -31.52 -15.57 -0.77
C ILE A 413 -30.27 -16.44 -0.84
N GLU A 414 -30.43 -17.75 -0.66
CA GLU A 414 -29.36 -18.73 -0.66
C GLU A 414 -28.71 -18.84 -2.04
N GLU A 415 -29.51 -18.84 -3.12
CA GLU A 415 -29.01 -18.82 -4.49
C GLU A 415 -28.26 -17.53 -4.82
N ALA A 416 -28.81 -16.37 -4.41
CA ALA A 416 -28.15 -15.08 -4.59
C ALA A 416 -26.80 -15.02 -3.85
N ALA A 417 -26.77 -15.44 -2.58
CA ALA A 417 -25.54 -15.52 -1.78
C ALA A 417 -24.53 -16.51 -2.38
N CYS A 418 -24.99 -17.66 -2.87
CA CYS A 418 -24.15 -18.64 -3.57
C CYS A 418 -23.56 -18.06 -4.88
N GLY A 419 -24.33 -17.25 -5.60
CA GLY A 419 -23.86 -16.52 -6.79
C GLY A 419 -22.70 -15.58 -6.46
N VAL A 420 -22.84 -14.74 -5.42
CA VAL A 420 -21.78 -13.85 -4.93
C VAL A 420 -20.52 -14.64 -4.56
N PHE A 421 -20.68 -15.73 -3.81
CA PHE A 421 -19.59 -16.63 -3.41
C PHE A 421 -18.89 -17.24 -4.63
N LYS A 422 -19.62 -17.73 -5.63
CA LYS A 422 -19.03 -18.35 -6.83
C LYS A 422 -18.24 -17.34 -7.65
N ILE A 423 -18.78 -16.14 -7.86
CA ILE A 423 -18.12 -15.09 -8.65
C ILE A 423 -16.80 -14.68 -8.01
N VAL A 424 -16.78 -14.39 -6.70
CA VAL A 424 -15.53 -13.98 -6.04
C VAL A 424 -14.48 -15.09 -6.06
N ASN A 425 -14.87 -16.35 -5.84
CA ASN A 425 -13.93 -17.47 -5.91
C ASN A 425 -13.42 -17.72 -7.32
N GLN A 426 -14.26 -17.55 -8.35
CA GLN A 426 -13.83 -17.66 -9.74
C GLN A 426 -12.80 -16.57 -10.07
N ASN A 427 -13.04 -15.32 -9.66
CA ASN A 427 -12.09 -14.22 -9.84
C ASN A 427 -10.75 -14.49 -9.16
N MET A 428 -10.76 -15.02 -7.92
CA MET A 428 -9.54 -15.40 -7.18
C MET A 428 -8.82 -16.60 -7.82
N ALA A 429 -9.56 -17.59 -8.31
CA ALA A 429 -8.99 -18.73 -9.02
C ALA A 429 -8.33 -18.31 -10.34
N ASP A 430 -8.94 -17.38 -11.08
CA ASP A 430 -8.35 -16.86 -12.32
C ASP A 430 -7.13 -15.99 -12.04
N ALA A 431 -7.14 -15.16 -10.99
CA ALA A 431 -5.95 -14.43 -10.55
C ALA A 431 -4.80 -15.38 -10.14
N THR A 432 -5.12 -16.49 -9.50
CA THR A 432 -4.13 -17.50 -9.12
C THR A 432 -3.46 -18.14 -10.34
N LYS A 433 -4.20 -18.39 -11.43
CA LYS A 433 -3.64 -19.03 -12.65
C LYS A 433 -2.66 -18.15 -13.42
N VAL A 434 -2.67 -16.83 -13.16
CA VAL A 434 -1.78 -15.87 -13.82
C VAL A 434 -0.37 -15.93 -13.22
N VAL A 435 -0.27 -16.33 -11.96
CA VAL A 435 0.98 -16.52 -11.21
C VAL A 435 1.47 -17.96 -11.37
#